data_AF-A0A6N2XWK3-F1
#
_entry.id   AF-A0A6N2XWK3-F1
#
_cell.length_a   1.000
_cell.length_b   1.000
_cell.length_c   1.000
_cell.angle_alpha   90.00
_cell.angle_beta   90.00
_cell.angle_gamma   90.00
#
_symmetry.space_group_name_H-M   'P 1'
#
loop_
_entity.id
_entity.type
_entity.pdbx_description
1 polymer ?
#
loop_
_entity_poly.entity_id
_entity_poly.type
_entity_poly.pdbx_seq_one_letter_code
_entity_poly.pdbx_strand_id
1 'polypeptide(L)'
;MDIDGLRNMMFVFKTKSKRNIIQLFNFRSSKANNIDETQIKEVNDYLYIPIDLKNWLDIDTNKCLERVLTTLLHLTDPKSGRPGASIATIVAGYDENHQSNFIFTTDYIDGKHTVIGYYENGDEVIYRDSIVLRGKNCLDKYNDLSSKWQIK
;
A
#
# COMPACT_ATOMS: atom_id res chain seq x y z
N MET A 1 -12.71 2.73 5.29
CA MET A 1 -12.37 4.06 4.77
C MET A 1 -13.19 4.24 3.52
N ASP A 2 -13.92 5.34 3.41
CA ASP A 2 -14.71 5.60 2.20
C ASP A 2 -13.75 5.83 1.03
N ILE A 3 -13.97 5.15 -0.07
CA ILE A 3 -13.14 5.27 -1.29
C ILE A 3 -13.47 6.55 -2.06
N ASP A 4 -14.65 7.12 -1.78
CA ASP A 4 -15.13 8.36 -2.36
C ASP A 4 -14.17 9.48 -1.97
N GLY A 5 -13.43 10.01 -2.95
CA GLY A 5 -12.47 11.10 -2.75
C GLY A 5 -11.00 10.72 -2.86
N LEU A 6 -10.64 9.43 -2.92
CA LEU A 6 -9.25 9.04 -3.20
C LEU A 6 -8.93 9.20 -4.69
N ARG A 7 -7.93 10.03 -5.01
CA ARG A 7 -7.54 10.35 -6.39
C ARG A 7 -6.04 10.27 -6.63
N ASN A 8 -5.69 10.17 -7.92
CA ASN A 8 -4.31 10.16 -8.42
C ASN A 8 -3.43 9.13 -7.71
N MET A 9 -4.02 8.02 -7.30
CA MET A 9 -3.31 6.97 -6.59
C MET A 9 -2.32 6.29 -7.52
N MET A 10 -1.13 5.97 -7.00
CA MET A 10 -0.11 5.27 -7.76
C MET A 10 0.78 4.43 -6.84
N PHE A 11 1.20 3.27 -7.34
CA PHE A 11 2.38 2.60 -6.81
C PHE A 11 3.62 3.30 -7.35
N VAL A 12 4.57 3.62 -6.47
CA VAL A 12 5.85 4.23 -6.83
C VAL A 12 6.97 3.27 -6.43
N PHE A 13 7.83 2.94 -7.39
CA PHE A 13 8.90 1.96 -7.24
C PHE A 13 10.26 2.64 -7.25
N LYS A 14 11.10 2.32 -6.27
CA LYS A 14 12.49 2.80 -6.20
C LYS A 14 13.43 1.86 -6.97
N THR A 15 13.11 1.60 -8.24
CA THR A 15 13.91 0.79 -9.16
C THR A 15 13.60 1.15 -10.61
N LYS A 16 14.55 0.93 -11.52
CA LYS A 16 14.37 1.08 -12.97
C LYS A 16 14.02 -0.24 -13.68
N SER A 17 13.94 -1.35 -12.95
CA SER A 17 13.66 -2.66 -13.55
C SER A 17 12.16 -2.88 -13.78
N LYS A 18 11.65 -2.41 -14.94
CA LYS A 18 10.25 -2.63 -15.38
C LYS A 18 9.88 -4.12 -15.36
N ARG A 19 10.77 -4.98 -15.86
CA ARG A 19 10.58 -6.44 -15.87
C ARG A 19 10.33 -7.01 -14.48
N ASN A 20 11.14 -6.61 -13.49
CA ASN A 20 10.98 -7.10 -12.12
C ASN A 20 9.66 -6.61 -11.51
N ILE A 21 9.28 -5.35 -11.77
CA ILE A 21 7.98 -4.80 -11.35
C ILE A 21 6.85 -5.65 -11.92
N ILE A 22 6.80 -5.85 -13.24
CA ILE A 22 5.72 -6.62 -13.91
C ILE A 22 5.64 -8.04 -13.35
N GLN A 23 6.78 -8.74 -13.27
CA GLN A 23 6.82 -10.12 -12.79
C GLN A 23 6.33 -10.25 -11.36
N LEU A 24 6.82 -9.39 -10.47
CA LEU A 24 6.47 -9.48 -9.05
C LEU A 24 5.04 -9.01 -8.80
N PHE A 25 4.61 -7.93 -9.46
CA PHE A 25 3.24 -7.42 -9.35
C PHE A 25 2.24 -8.48 -9.80
N ASN A 26 2.40 -9.04 -11.01
CA ASN A 26 1.50 -10.06 -11.55
C ASN A 26 1.54 -11.38 -10.77
N PHE A 27 2.65 -11.67 -10.08
CA PHE A 27 2.74 -12.83 -9.19
C PHE A 27 1.98 -12.62 -7.87
N ARG A 28 1.94 -11.39 -7.35
CA ARG A 28 1.36 -11.05 -6.03
C ARG A 28 -0.06 -10.51 -6.11
N SER A 29 -0.45 -9.98 -7.26
CA SER A 29 -1.80 -9.46 -7.50
C SER A 29 -2.73 -10.56 -7.99
N SER A 30 -4.04 -10.36 -7.79
CA SER A 30 -5.04 -11.18 -8.50
C SER A 30 -4.91 -11.00 -10.01
N LYS A 31 -5.25 -12.02 -10.81
CA LYS A 31 -5.21 -11.95 -12.28
C LYS A 31 -5.93 -10.72 -12.87
N ALA A 32 -7.00 -10.26 -12.23
CA ALA A 32 -7.76 -9.07 -12.62
C ALA A 32 -6.95 -7.76 -12.55
N ASN A 33 -5.83 -7.76 -11.83
CA ASN A 33 -4.99 -6.59 -11.59
C ASN A 33 -3.61 -6.75 -12.26
N ASN A 34 -3.46 -7.73 -13.16
CA ASN A 34 -2.22 -7.89 -13.89
C ASN A 34 -1.93 -6.64 -14.71
N ILE A 35 -0.66 -6.29 -14.75
CA ILE A 35 -0.13 -5.15 -15.47
C ILE A 35 0.75 -5.60 -16.63
N ASP A 36 0.85 -4.73 -17.62
CA ASP A 36 1.86 -4.81 -18.67
C ASP A 36 2.76 -3.56 -18.68
N GLU A 37 3.71 -3.52 -19.62
CA GLU A 37 4.69 -2.44 -19.73
C GLU A 37 4.05 -1.09 -20.09
N THR A 38 2.92 -1.08 -20.78
CA THR A 38 2.24 0.17 -21.20
C THR A 38 1.63 0.93 -20.03
N GLN A 39 1.36 0.23 -18.93
CA GLN A 39 0.82 0.80 -17.70
C GLN A 39 1.90 1.38 -16.79
N ILE A 40 3.17 1.07 -17.05
CA ILE A 40 4.30 1.61 -16.30
C ILE A 40 4.74 2.93 -16.91
N LYS A 41 4.67 3.97 -16.10
CA LYS A 41 5.16 5.30 -16.45
C LYS A 41 6.51 5.56 -15.77
N GLU A 42 7.33 6.38 -16.40
CA GLU A 42 8.68 6.73 -15.96
C GLU A 42 8.82 8.24 -15.89
N VAL A 43 9.20 8.77 -14.73
CA VAL A 43 9.45 10.19 -14.45
C VAL A 43 10.64 10.21 -13.51
N ASN A 44 11.67 10.93 -13.93
CA ASN A 44 12.95 11.00 -13.23
C ASN A 44 13.52 9.58 -13.01
N ASP A 45 13.92 9.26 -11.79
CA ASP A 45 14.50 7.96 -11.41
C ASP A 45 13.46 6.97 -10.84
N TYR A 46 12.17 7.26 -11.01
CA TYR A 46 11.09 6.45 -10.47
C TYR A 46 10.20 5.87 -11.57
N LEU A 47 9.78 4.63 -11.34
CA LEU A 47 8.71 3.99 -12.10
C LEU A 47 7.44 4.02 -11.28
N TYR A 48 6.30 4.22 -11.94
CA TYR A 48 5.00 4.25 -11.27
C TYR A 48 3.91 3.59 -12.09
N ILE A 49 2.97 3.00 -11.36
CA ILE A 49 1.76 2.37 -11.91
C ILE A 49 0.57 3.15 -11.36
N PRO A 50 -0.18 3.86 -12.20
CA PRO A 50 -1.42 4.48 -11.81
C PRO A 50 -2.42 3.43 -11.31
N ILE A 51 -3.08 3.71 -10.18
CA ILE A 51 -4.12 2.88 -9.60
C ILE A 51 -5.45 3.47 -10.04
N ASP A 52 -6.14 2.74 -10.92
CA ASP A 52 -7.54 3.00 -11.18
C ASP A 52 -8.38 2.19 -10.20
N LEU A 53 -8.85 2.84 -9.14
CA LEU A 53 -9.67 2.18 -8.11
C LEU A 53 -10.91 1.49 -8.71
N LYS A 54 -11.42 1.95 -9.86
CA LYS A 54 -12.55 1.30 -10.54
C LYS A 54 -12.20 -0.08 -11.11
N ASN A 55 -10.98 -0.22 -11.65
CA ASN A 55 -10.49 -1.50 -12.14
C ASN A 55 -10.07 -2.43 -10.99
N TRP A 56 -9.88 -1.86 -9.79
CA TRP A 56 -9.50 -2.56 -8.57
C TRP A 56 -10.68 -2.80 -7.62
N LEU A 57 -11.90 -2.44 -8.06
CA LEU A 57 -13.14 -2.79 -7.37
C LEU A 57 -13.26 -4.30 -7.28
N ASP A 58 -13.39 -4.77 -6.06
CA ASP A 58 -14.05 -6.03 -5.80
C ASP A 58 -15.55 -5.74 -5.72
N ILE A 59 -16.29 -6.19 -6.73
CA ILE A 59 -17.72 -5.94 -6.92
C ILE A 59 -18.51 -6.42 -5.68
N ASP A 60 -18.00 -7.42 -4.98
CA ASP A 60 -18.69 -8.06 -3.86
C ASP A 60 -18.45 -7.36 -2.52
N THR A 61 -17.40 -6.53 -2.39
CA THR A 61 -16.99 -6.01 -1.07
C THR A 61 -16.72 -4.52 -0.99
N ASN A 62 -16.63 -3.79 -2.12
CA ASN A 62 -16.26 -2.36 -2.16
C ASN A 62 -14.91 -2.03 -1.45
N LYS A 63 -14.05 -3.04 -1.27
CA LYS A 63 -12.77 -2.98 -0.51
C LYS A 63 -11.57 -2.61 -1.37
N CYS A 64 -11.69 -1.61 -2.24
CA CYS A 64 -10.63 -1.23 -3.19
C CYS A 64 -9.33 -0.85 -2.49
N LEU A 65 -9.42 -0.05 -1.43
CA LEU A 65 -8.26 0.38 -0.67
C LEU A 65 -7.56 -0.80 0.01
N GLU A 66 -8.30 -1.70 0.67
CA GLU A 66 -7.71 -2.88 1.31
C GLU A 66 -6.92 -3.73 0.31
N ARG A 67 -7.40 -3.87 -0.93
CA ARG A 67 -6.66 -4.57 -2.00
C ARG A 67 -5.36 -3.85 -2.37
N VAL A 68 -5.37 -2.52 -2.45
CA VAL A 68 -4.17 -1.71 -2.68
C VAL A 68 -3.17 -1.90 -1.54
N LEU A 69 -3.61 -1.79 -0.29
CA LEU A 69 -2.75 -1.95 0.90
C LEU A 69 -2.22 -3.39 1.03
N THR A 70 -3.03 -4.40 0.74
CA THR A 70 -2.61 -5.81 0.69
C THR A 70 -1.56 -6.03 -0.41
N THR A 71 -1.77 -5.45 -1.59
CA THR A 71 -0.79 -5.54 -2.68
C THR A 71 0.52 -4.86 -2.27
N LEU A 72 0.46 -3.70 -1.61
CA LEU A 72 1.64 -3.04 -1.07
C LEU A 72 2.41 -3.94 -0.09
N LEU A 73 1.72 -4.59 0.86
CA LEU A 73 2.33 -5.60 1.77
C LEU A 73 3.03 -6.70 0.97
N HIS A 74 2.33 -7.33 0.04
CA HIS A 74 2.90 -8.45 -0.73
C HIS A 74 4.09 -8.06 -1.60
N LEU A 75 4.11 -6.84 -2.14
CA LEU A 75 5.22 -6.32 -2.93
C LEU A 75 6.44 -6.02 -2.06
N THR A 76 6.25 -5.63 -0.81
CA THR A 76 7.35 -5.17 0.06
C THR A 76 7.82 -6.22 1.07
N ASP A 77 7.13 -7.37 1.20
CA ASP A 77 7.48 -8.41 2.19
C ASP A 77 8.70 -9.27 1.79
N PRO A 78 9.87 -9.11 2.43
CA PRO A 78 11.05 -9.94 2.19
C PRO A 78 10.89 -11.39 2.69
N LYS A 79 9.95 -11.70 3.59
CA LYS A 79 9.82 -13.04 4.22
C LYS A 79 9.41 -14.16 3.26
N SER A 80 9.10 -13.83 2.02
CA SER A 80 8.74 -14.80 1.00
C SER A 80 9.90 -15.66 0.48
N GLY A 81 11.12 -15.51 1.02
CA GLY A 81 12.20 -16.50 0.93
C GLY A 81 12.88 -16.63 -0.44
N ARG A 82 12.57 -15.75 -1.40
CA ARG A 82 13.21 -15.73 -2.73
C ARG A 82 13.85 -14.36 -2.97
N PRO A 83 15.16 -14.28 -3.30
CA PRO A 83 15.77 -13.04 -3.79
C PRO A 83 14.98 -12.48 -4.99
N GLY A 84 14.61 -11.19 -4.94
CA GLY A 84 13.73 -10.56 -5.94
C GLY A 84 12.22 -10.76 -5.70
N ALA A 85 11.82 -11.34 -4.57
CA ALA A 85 10.41 -11.52 -4.21
C ALA A 85 9.79 -10.34 -3.45
N SER A 86 10.57 -9.29 -3.19
CA SER A 86 10.10 -7.99 -2.74
C SER A 86 10.77 -6.87 -3.51
N ILE A 87 10.13 -5.71 -3.50
CA ILE A 87 10.52 -4.50 -4.18
C ILE A 87 10.19 -3.31 -3.28
N ALA A 88 11.13 -2.35 -3.20
CA ALA A 88 10.89 -1.13 -2.47
C ALA A 88 9.82 -0.29 -3.19
N THR A 89 8.65 -0.20 -2.55
CA THR A 89 7.44 0.40 -3.11
C THR A 89 6.72 1.22 -2.06
N ILE A 90 6.12 2.32 -2.50
CA ILE A 90 5.13 3.08 -1.74
C ILE A 90 3.85 3.21 -2.55
N VAL A 91 2.75 3.56 -1.89
CA VAL A 91 1.55 4.07 -2.55
C VAL A 91 1.45 5.55 -2.21
N ALA A 92 1.27 6.40 -3.21
CA ALA A 92 1.01 7.82 -3.02
C ALA A 92 -0.34 8.19 -3.65
N GLY A 93 -0.97 9.24 -3.15
CA GLY A 93 -2.22 9.76 -3.70
C GLY A 93 -2.71 10.99 -2.97
N TYR A 94 -3.94 11.40 -3.31
CA TYR A 94 -4.62 12.55 -2.72
C TYR A 94 -6.00 12.11 -2.19
N ASP A 95 -6.37 12.58 -1.01
CA ASP A 95 -7.67 12.35 -0.38
C ASP A 95 -8.46 13.66 -0.41
N GLU A 96 -9.45 13.76 -1.30
CA GLU A 96 -10.27 14.96 -1.49
C GLU A 96 -11.09 15.33 -0.26
N ASN A 97 -11.54 14.34 0.51
CA ASN A 97 -12.33 14.58 1.72
C ASN A 97 -11.51 15.29 2.80
N HIS A 98 -10.20 15.06 2.79
CA HIS A 98 -9.27 15.61 3.78
C HIS A 98 -8.34 16.67 3.21
N GLN A 99 -8.48 16.97 1.92
CA GLN A 99 -7.67 17.92 1.16
C GLN A 99 -6.17 17.75 1.40
N SER A 100 -5.69 16.51 1.38
CA SER A 100 -4.33 16.17 1.80
C SER A 100 -3.73 15.11 0.89
N ASN A 101 -2.46 15.28 0.53
CA ASN A 101 -1.70 14.17 -0.03
C ASN A 101 -1.41 13.14 1.06
N PHE A 102 -1.20 11.90 0.64
CA PHE A 102 -0.78 10.82 1.51
C PHE A 102 0.29 9.96 0.86
N ILE A 103 1.08 9.31 1.72
CA ILE A 103 2.01 8.25 1.35
C ILE A 103 1.77 7.07 2.28
N PHE A 104 1.63 5.88 1.70
CA PHE A 104 1.63 4.61 2.40
C PHE A 104 2.91 3.84 2.07
N THR A 105 3.56 3.33 3.11
CA THR A 105 4.73 2.48 3.02
C THR A 105 4.57 1.30 3.98
N THR A 106 5.61 0.51 4.17
CA THR A 106 5.55 -0.63 5.10
C THR A 106 6.70 -0.64 6.07
N ASP A 107 6.45 -1.19 7.24
CA ASP A 107 7.46 -1.42 8.27
C ASP A 107 7.15 -2.70 9.07
N TYR A 108 8.09 -3.13 9.91
CA TYR A 108 7.89 -4.22 10.84
C TYR A 108 7.54 -3.68 12.23
N ILE A 109 6.27 -3.82 12.61
CA ILE A 109 5.76 -3.46 13.94
C ILE A 109 5.49 -4.76 14.70
N ASP A 110 6.14 -4.96 15.84
CA ASP A 110 6.07 -6.19 16.64
C ASP A 110 6.33 -7.46 15.80
N GLY A 111 7.33 -7.40 14.91
CA GLY A 111 7.73 -8.53 14.06
C GLY A 111 6.76 -8.85 12.91
N LYS A 112 5.65 -8.13 12.77
CA LYS A 112 4.70 -8.26 11.65
C LYS A 112 4.87 -7.14 10.64
N HIS A 113 4.87 -7.53 9.37
CA HIS A 113 4.93 -6.59 8.25
C HIS A 113 3.59 -5.86 8.14
N THR A 114 3.65 -4.53 8.19
CA THR A 114 2.51 -3.66 8.45
C THR A 114 2.57 -2.48 7.49
N VAL A 115 1.43 -2.05 6.96
CA VAL A 115 1.37 -0.78 6.21
C VAL A 115 1.20 0.36 7.19
N ILE A 116 2.02 1.39 7.01
CA ILE A 116 1.96 2.66 7.72
C ILE A 116 1.74 3.77 6.71
N GLY A 117 0.94 4.75 7.09
CA GLY A 117 0.52 5.82 6.22
C GLY A 117 0.58 7.17 6.89
N TYR A 118 0.97 8.18 6.12
CA TYR A 118 1.14 9.54 6.56
C TYR A 118 0.42 10.48 5.61
N TYR A 119 -0.43 11.34 6.16
CA TYR A 119 -1.08 12.42 5.45
C TYR A 119 -0.36 13.74 5.77
N GLU A 120 -0.30 14.66 4.82
CA GLU A 120 0.28 16.01 5.03
C GLU A 120 -0.41 16.79 6.15
N ASN A 121 -1.70 16.53 6.39
CA ASN A 121 -2.46 17.13 7.48
C ASN A 121 -2.10 16.58 8.88
N GLY A 122 -1.16 15.63 8.96
CA GLY A 122 -0.69 15.00 10.20
C GLY A 122 -1.52 13.79 10.65
N ASP A 123 -2.50 13.34 9.87
CA ASP A 123 -3.17 12.06 10.13
C ASP A 123 -2.25 10.89 9.78
N GLU A 124 -2.37 9.83 10.56
CA GLU A 124 -1.68 8.57 10.33
C GLU A 124 -2.68 7.48 9.99
N VAL A 125 -2.22 6.48 9.23
CA VAL A 125 -2.95 5.25 8.94
C VAL A 125 -2.09 4.05 9.28
N ILE A 126 -2.71 3.02 9.84
CA ILE A 126 -2.12 1.69 9.97
C ILE A 126 -3.06 0.69 9.32
N TYR A 127 -2.50 -0.21 8.53
CA TYR A 127 -3.20 -1.37 8.03
C TYR A 127 -2.45 -2.66 8.34
N ARG A 128 -3.10 -3.52 9.12
CA ARG A 128 -2.59 -4.81 9.58
C ARG A 128 -3.74 -5.76 9.86
N ASP A 129 -3.54 -7.03 9.53
CA ASP A 129 -4.51 -8.10 9.82
C ASP A 129 -5.94 -7.75 9.31
N SER A 130 -6.03 -7.10 8.14
CA SER A 130 -7.26 -6.58 7.53
C SER A 130 -8.01 -5.50 8.33
N ILE A 131 -7.36 -4.91 9.32
CA ILE A 131 -7.87 -3.79 10.13
C ILE A 131 -7.18 -2.51 9.67
N VAL A 132 -7.98 -1.49 9.36
CA VAL A 132 -7.51 -0.13 9.09
C VAL A 132 -7.77 0.74 10.31
N LEU A 133 -6.72 1.31 10.89
CA LEU A 133 -6.81 2.37 11.90
C LEU A 133 -6.39 3.68 11.25
N ARG A 134 -7.11 4.77 11.56
CA ARG A 134 -6.79 6.12 11.09
C ARG A 134 -6.98 7.12 12.21
N GLY A 135 -6.11 8.13 12.23
CA GLY A 135 -6.27 9.33 13.03
C GLY A 135 -4.93 9.82 13.55
N LYS A 136 -4.97 10.88 14.36
CA LYS A 136 -3.77 11.43 14.99
C LYS A 136 -3.17 10.45 16.00
N ASN A 137 -1.85 10.27 15.90
CA ASN A 137 -1.02 9.40 16.72
C ASN A 137 -1.59 7.96 16.77
N CYS A 138 -2.10 7.47 15.65
CA CYS A 138 -2.67 6.12 15.62
C CYS A 138 -1.56 5.07 15.73
N LEU A 139 -0.34 5.37 15.26
CA LEU A 139 0.83 4.52 15.43
C LEU A 139 1.20 4.34 16.90
N ASP A 140 1.27 5.44 17.64
CA ASP A 140 1.54 5.40 19.08
C ASP A 140 0.45 4.66 19.85
N LYS A 141 -0.82 4.93 19.54
CA LYS A 141 -1.96 4.23 20.17
C LYS A 141 -1.96 2.74 19.84
N TYR A 142 -1.61 2.36 18.62
CA TYR A 142 -1.49 0.97 18.23
C TYR A 142 -0.37 0.28 18.99
N ASN A 143 0.81 0.90 19.10
CA ASN A 143 1.94 0.35 19.84
C ASN A 143 1.63 0.21 21.34
N ASP A 144 0.96 1.20 21.94
CA ASP A 144 0.48 1.14 23.32
C ASP A 144 -0.51 -0.01 23.54
N LEU A 145 -1.53 -0.14 22.67
CA LEU A 145 -2.47 -1.25 22.72
C LEU A 145 -1.77 -2.59 22.49
N SER A 146 -0.94 -2.73 21.46
CA SER A 146 -0.23 -3.98 21.16
C SER A 146 0.64 -4.43 22.35
N SER A 147 1.36 -3.50 22.98
CA SER A 147 2.17 -3.78 24.18
C SER A 147 1.33 -4.23 25.38
N LYS A 148 0.12 -3.68 25.56
CA LYS A 148 -0.80 -4.03 26.66
C LYS A 148 -1.54 -5.35 26.44
N TRP A 149 -1.77 -5.70 25.17
CA TRP A 149 -2.52 -6.88 24.75
C TRP A 149 -1.62 -8.06 24.36
N GLN A 150 -0.33 -8.04 24.72
CA GLN A 150 0.51 -9.24 24.71
C GLN A 150 -0.06 -10.25 25.72
N ILE A 151 -1.04 -11.03 25.27
CA ILE A 151 -1.43 -12.29 25.90
C ILE A 151 -0.18 -13.18 25.78
N LYS A 152 0.45 -13.44 26.93
CA LYS A 152 1.54 -14.41 27.08
C LYS A 152 1.12 -15.79 26.59
#